data_AF-A0A1H5LSX4-F1
#
_entry.id   AF-A0A1H5LSX4-F1
#
_cell.length_a   1.000
_cell.length_b   1.000
_cell.length_c   1.000
_cell.angle_alpha   90.00
_cell.angle_beta   90.00
_cell.angle_gamma   90.00
#
_symmetry.space_group_name_H-M   'P 1'
#
loop_
_entity.id
_entity.type
_entity.pdbx_description
1 polymer ?
#
loop_
_entity_poly.entity_id
_entity_poly.type
_entity_poly.pdbx_seq_one_letter_code
_entity_poly.pdbx_strand_id
1 'polypeptide(L)'
;MPFRTLLAVVITLVLAACGQDAASTGGAGTPAVPDPETILADARALPGIDDVTLRYRDPDGDEHPELPADPAEWAAWTVRLDVVNRAESGAGSAVETMDDLEQLWDRAAMAAATSTPGTIRTPFPLPQLEVWLHPVTPTGSEITVRAYPLPESRDAVGGPVGDAYLFAGTPGVVRAVFDGETADVRVGDASDLAKVADVAAVQGAGVDVVRTIDDSAELAVADAPPRPPYTPSADWPADPSAPECDPAGLRLEITGSDAALGSRYLFLGATNTGPAPCAVQGHPDLTFRTLAEEPLTVTAVPAPGAARVVIPPGARAMAVVEWNAMPTADNPDLTYEVVLAAAPGAPATELPLTSWAVEGYGPHTNLDIVDGGEVTVTEWRPDGAPF
;
A
#
# COMPACT_ATOMS: atom_id res chain seq x y z
N MET A 1 -19.21 -22.21 4.68
CA MET A 1 -20.17 -21.88 5.75
C MET A 1 -19.78 -20.51 6.30
N PRO A 2 -20.54 -19.43 6.10
CA PRO A 2 -20.16 -18.13 6.64
C PRO A 2 -20.97 -17.84 7.91
N PHE A 3 -20.31 -17.89 9.07
CA PHE A 3 -20.75 -17.15 10.25
C PHE A 3 -20.07 -15.79 10.18
N ARG A 4 -20.81 -14.77 9.70
CA ARG A 4 -20.47 -13.37 9.93
C ARG A 4 -20.89 -13.05 11.37
N THR A 5 -19.92 -12.92 12.25
CA THR A 5 -20.14 -12.44 13.61
C THR A 5 -20.41 -10.94 13.53
N LEU A 6 -21.66 -10.56 13.77
CA LEU A 6 -22.06 -9.18 14.04
C LEU A 6 -21.35 -8.70 15.31
N LEU A 7 -20.33 -7.85 15.16
CA LEU A 7 -19.87 -7.00 16.25
C LEU A 7 -20.74 -5.74 16.24
N ALA A 8 -21.78 -5.76 17.06
CA ALA A 8 -22.58 -4.57 17.35
C ALA A 8 -21.75 -3.64 18.25
N VAL A 9 -21.10 -2.64 17.65
CA VAL A 9 -20.57 -1.51 18.40
C VAL A 9 -21.77 -0.65 18.82
N VAL A 10 -22.08 -0.71 20.12
CA VAL A 10 -23.00 0.23 20.76
C VAL A 10 -22.29 1.58 20.82
N ILE A 11 -22.49 2.42 19.79
CA ILE A 11 -22.18 3.84 19.88
C ILE A 11 -23.14 4.42 20.92
N THR A 12 -22.59 4.70 22.10
CA THR A 12 -23.29 5.45 23.12
C THR A 12 -23.28 6.90 22.66
N LEU A 13 -24.33 7.30 21.94
CA LEU A 13 -24.67 8.71 21.71
C LEU A 13 -24.91 9.34 23.09
N VAL A 14 -23.88 9.98 23.63
CA VAL A 14 -24.03 10.90 24.75
C VAL A 14 -24.76 12.12 24.21
N LEU A 15 -26.08 12.05 24.23
CA LEU A 15 -26.96 13.22 24.25
C LEU A 15 -26.67 13.98 25.56
N ALA A 16 -25.63 14.81 25.56
CA ALA A 16 -25.49 15.89 26.51
C ALA A 16 -26.48 17.01 26.13
N ALA A 17 -27.76 16.77 26.41
CA ALA A 17 -28.82 17.77 26.34
C ALA A 17 -29.54 17.79 27.69
N CYS A 18 -28.95 18.49 28.66
CA CYS A 18 -29.66 18.97 29.85
C CYS A 18 -29.06 20.31 30.28
N GLY A 19 -29.69 21.39 29.83
CA GLY A 19 -29.88 22.59 30.65
C GLY A 19 -28.81 23.68 30.59
N GLN A 20 -28.74 24.41 29.49
CA GLN A 20 -28.40 25.83 29.54
C GLN A 20 -29.48 26.62 28.81
N ASP A 21 -30.36 27.25 29.59
CA ASP A 21 -31.28 28.29 29.17
C ASP A 21 -30.48 29.50 28.65
N ALA A 22 -30.07 29.46 27.39
CA ALA A 22 -29.69 30.65 26.65
C ALA A 22 -30.93 31.09 25.86
N ALA A 23 -31.58 32.14 26.34
CA ALA A 23 -32.56 32.90 25.57
C ALA A 23 -31.90 33.47 24.32
N SER A 24 -31.87 32.68 23.25
CA SER A 24 -31.46 33.11 21.92
C SER A 24 -32.57 33.98 21.34
N THR A 25 -32.33 35.28 21.29
CA THR A 25 -33.16 36.22 20.54
C THR A 25 -33.12 35.84 19.06
N GLY A 26 -34.26 35.42 18.51
CA GLY A 26 -34.43 34.95 17.14
C GLY A 26 -34.15 36.00 16.06
N GLY A 27 -32.87 36.28 15.81
CA GLY A 27 -32.43 36.80 14.53
C GLY A 27 -32.48 35.66 13.51
N ALA A 28 -33.04 35.91 12.32
CA ALA A 28 -32.94 35.00 11.20
C ALA A 28 -31.45 34.81 10.87
N GLY A 29 -30.85 33.74 11.39
CA GLY A 29 -29.45 33.42 11.17
C GLY A 29 -29.24 33.17 9.68
N THR A 30 -28.34 33.94 9.08
CA THR A 30 -27.78 33.64 7.76
C THR A 30 -27.38 32.16 7.75
N PRO A 31 -27.71 31.39 6.70
CA PRO A 31 -27.23 30.02 6.58
C PRO A 31 -25.72 30.00 6.79
N ALA A 32 -25.28 29.37 7.88
CA ALA A 32 -23.88 29.30 8.24
C ALA A 32 -23.22 28.20 7.41
N VAL A 33 -22.05 28.50 6.85
CA VAL A 33 -21.10 27.50 6.37
C VAL A 33 -20.91 26.47 7.48
N PRO A 34 -20.75 25.18 7.14
CA PRO A 34 -20.11 24.27 8.07
C PRO A 34 -18.87 24.93 8.65
N ASP A 35 -18.87 25.10 9.98
CA ASP A 35 -17.74 25.70 10.67
C ASP A 35 -16.49 24.86 10.39
N PRO A 36 -15.41 25.43 9.79
CA PRO A 36 -14.21 24.68 9.42
C PRO A 36 -13.60 23.93 10.60
N GLU A 37 -13.68 24.52 11.80
CA GLU A 37 -13.21 23.89 13.04
C GLU A 37 -14.03 22.64 13.39
N THR A 38 -15.33 22.65 13.12
CA THR A 38 -16.19 21.47 13.31
C THR A 38 -15.84 20.36 12.32
N ILE A 39 -15.64 20.68 11.03
CA ILE A 39 -15.20 19.69 10.03
C ILE A 39 -13.85 19.08 10.43
N LEU A 40 -12.87 19.92 10.81
CA LEU A 40 -11.56 19.47 11.24
C LEU A 40 -11.64 18.62 12.53
N ALA A 41 -12.49 18.98 13.48
CA ALA A 41 -12.69 18.20 14.70
C ALA A 41 -13.31 16.82 14.42
N ASP A 42 -14.33 16.77 13.57
CA ASP A 42 -14.98 15.51 13.17
C ASP A 42 -14.02 14.62 12.37
N ALA A 43 -13.25 15.20 11.45
CA ALA A 43 -12.21 14.49 10.70
C ALA A 43 -11.13 13.90 11.61
N ARG A 44 -10.58 14.68 12.55
CA ARG A 44 -9.59 14.19 13.54
C ARG A 44 -10.12 13.09 14.46
N ALA A 45 -11.44 12.96 14.60
CA ALA A 45 -12.06 11.91 15.39
C ALA A 45 -12.16 10.57 14.64
N LEU A 46 -11.90 10.56 13.33
CA LEU A 46 -11.92 9.33 12.54
C LEU A 46 -10.70 8.44 12.86
N PRO A 47 -10.88 7.11 12.94
CA PRO A 47 -9.76 6.19 13.13
C PRO A 47 -8.70 6.33 12.03
N GLY A 48 -7.42 6.27 12.40
CA GLY A 48 -6.31 6.26 11.45
C GLY A 48 -5.85 7.64 10.95
N ILE A 49 -6.57 8.71 11.25
CA ILE A 49 -6.11 10.09 10.98
C ILE A 49 -5.21 10.56 12.12
N ASP A 50 -3.96 10.87 11.80
CA ASP A 50 -3.01 11.47 12.74
C ASP A 50 -3.18 13.00 12.78
N ASP A 51 -3.36 13.62 11.61
CA ASP A 51 -3.63 15.06 11.48
C ASP A 51 -4.46 15.36 10.23
N VAL A 52 -5.11 16.52 10.22
CA VAL A 52 -5.82 17.05 9.06
C VAL A 52 -5.73 18.57 9.05
N THR A 53 -5.46 19.11 7.87
CA THR A 53 -5.49 20.56 7.61
C THR A 53 -6.48 20.88 6.51
N LEU A 54 -7.11 22.05 6.61
CA LEU A 54 -8.09 22.54 5.64
C LEU A 54 -7.52 23.79 4.98
N ARG A 55 -7.62 23.86 3.65
CA ARG A 55 -7.26 25.04 2.85
C ARG A 55 -8.34 25.32 1.83
N TYR A 56 -8.52 26.60 1.48
CA TYR A 56 -9.36 26.99 0.36
C TYR A 56 -8.48 27.30 -0.84
N ARG A 57 -8.91 26.89 -2.03
CA ARG A 57 -8.27 27.24 -3.29
C ARG A 57 -9.26 27.99 -4.17
N ASP A 58 -8.79 29.10 -4.72
CA ASP A 58 -9.56 29.86 -5.69
C ASP A 58 -9.47 29.24 -7.11
N PRO A 59 -10.20 29.76 -8.10
CA PRO A 59 -10.18 29.23 -9.47
C PRO A 59 -8.81 29.33 -10.17
N ASP A 60 -7.92 30.20 -9.70
CA ASP A 60 -6.56 30.35 -10.22
C ASP A 60 -5.58 29.38 -9.54
N GLY A 61 -6.03 28.68 -8.50
CA GLY A 61 -5.28 27.68 -7.74
C GLY A 61 -4.53 28.23 -6.53
N ASP A 62 -4.69 29.52 -6.21
CA ASP A 62 -4.05 30.16 -5.07
C ASP A 62 -4.72 29.73 -3.75
N GLU A 63 -3.92 29.53 -2.70
CA GLU A 63 -4.40 29.10 -1.40
C GLU A 63 -4.79 30.28 -0.51
N HIS A 64 -5.95 30.15 0.15
CA HIS A 64 -6.52 31.16 1.04
C HIS A 64 -6.94 30.54 2.38
N PRO A 65 -6.88 31.32 3.47
CA PRO A 65 -7.31 30.87 4.79
C PRO A 65 -8.83 30.86 4.96
N GLU A 66 -9.57 31.59 4.13
CA GLU A 66 -11.02 31.78 4.23
C GLU A 66 -11.67 31.79 2.84
N LEU A 67 -12.96 31.44 2.77
CA LEU A 67 -13.77 31.60 1.56
C LEU A 67 -14.08 33.08 1.27
N PRO A 68 -14.45 33.43 0.02
CA PRO A 68 -15.01 34.74 -0.30
C PRO A 68 -16.21 35.09 0.59
N ALA A 69 -16.38 36.38 0.86
CA ALA A 69 -17.54 36.86 1.61
C ALA A 69 -18.88 36.63 0.89
N ASP A 70 -18.88 36.54 -0.45
CA ASP A 70 -20.07 36.25 -1.26
C ASP A 70 -20.22 34.73 -1.50
N PRO A 71 -21.26 34.09 -0.94
CA PRO A 71 -21.51 32.66 -1.17
C PRO A 71 -21.73 32.29 -2.64
N ALA A 72 -22.17 33.22 -3.48
CA ALA A 72 -22.35 32.96 -4.90
C ALA A 72 -21.03 32.57 -5.61
N GLU A 73 -19.89 32.96 -5.04
CA GLU A 73 -18.56 32.65 -5.58
C GLU A 73 -18.06 31.26 -5.16
N TRP A 74 -18.61 30.66 -4.10
CA TRP A 74 -18.05 29.43 -3.51
C TRP A 74 -18.07 28.23 -4.45
N ALA A 75 -19.04 28.14 -5.36
CA ALA A 75 -19.11 27.02 -6.31
C ALA A 75 -17.90 26.91 -7.26
N ALA A 76 -17.13 27.99 -7.41
CA ALA A 76 -15.91 28.00 -8.21
C ALA A 76 -14.65 27.70 -7.37
N TRP A 77 -14.78 27.63 -6.05
CA TRP A 77 -13.69 27.39 -5.12
C TRP A 77 -13.59 25.91 -4.74
N THR A 78 -12.42 25.52 -4.27
CA THR A 78 -12.15 24.18 -3.76
C THR A 78 -11.81 24.24 -2.28
N VAL A 79 -12.40 23.33 -1.50
CA VAL A 79 -11.96 23.00 -0.15
C VAL A 79 -11.06 21.80 -0.24
N ARG A 80 -9.79 21.99 0.12
CA ARG A 80 -8.79 20.94 0.18
C ARG A 80 -8.61 20.50 1.62
N LEU A 81 -8.79 19.19 1.87
CA LEU A 81 -8.42 18.53 3.10
C LEU A 81 -7.11 17.76 2.87
N ASP A 82 -6.05 18.14 3.56
CA ASP A 82 -4.79 17.39 3.61
C ASP A 82 -4.80 16.52 4.87
N VAL A 83 -4.93 15.21 4.68
CA VAL A 83 -5.03 14.20 5.74
C VAL A 83 -3.70 13.48 5.87
N VAL A 84 -3.14 13.49 7.07
CA VAL A 84 -1.93 12.74 7.44
C VAL A 84 -2.36 11.49 8.17
N ASN A 85 -1.83 10.35 7.74
CA ASN A 85 -2.16 9.05 8.31
C ASN A 85 -0.94 8.13 8.19
N ARG A 86 -0.94 6.98 8.87
CA ARG A 86 0.17 6.02 8.76
C ARG A 86 0.02 5.10 7.57
N ALA A 87 1.11 4.92 6.81
CA ALA A 87 1.14 3.97 5.70
C ALA A 87 0.84 2.52 6.15
N GLU A 88 1.21 2.16 7.38
CA GLU A 88 0.95 0.83 7.98
C GLU A 88 -0.54 0.49 8.12
N SER A 89 -1.43 1.50 8.12
CA SER A 89 -2.88 1.27 8.14
C SER A 89 -3.41 0.73 6.81
N GLY A 90 -2.62 0.86 5.73
CA GLY A 90 -2.93 0.37 4.40
C GLY A 90 -4.01 1.17 3.66
N ALA A 91 -4.12 0.92 2.36
CA ALA A 91 -5.09 1.61 1.50
C ALA A 91 -6.54 1.35 1.92
N GLY A 92 -6.86 0.15 2.42
CA GLY A 92 -8.24 -0.19 2.84
C GLY A 92 -8.76 0.73 3.94
N SER A 93 -7.98 0.95 5.01
CA SER A 93 -8.35 1.87 6.08
C SER A 93 -8.48 3.31 5.57
N ALA A 94 -7.61 3.71 4.63
CA ALA A 94 -7.67 5.03 4.05
C ALA A 94 -8.96 5.25 3.25
N VAL A 95 -9.38 4.26 2.47
CA VAL A 95 -10.63 4.30 1.70
C VAL A 95 -11.85 4.40 2.61
N GLU A 96 -11.90 3.59 3.67
CA GLU A 96 -12.99 3.69 4.67
C GLU A 96 -13.04 5.09 5.30
N THR A 97 -11.87 5.67 5.58
CA THR A 97 -11.75 7.04 6.10
C THR A 97 -12.26 8.08 5.09
N MET A 98 -12.05 7.86 3.78
CA MET A 98 -12.58 8.74 2.72
C MET A 98 -14.09 8.66 2.62
N ASP A 99 -14.68 7.47 2.69
CA ASP A 99 -16.12 7.30 2.67
C ASP A 99 -16.78 8.02 3.87
N ASP A 100 -16.14 7.99 5.04
CA ASP A 100 -16.61 8.70 6.23
C ASP A 100 -16.47 10.24 6.10
N LEU A 101 -15.38 10.72 5.50
CA LEU A 101 -15.18 12.15 5.22
C LEU A 101 -16.16 12.69 4.18
N GLU A 102 -16.43 11.94 3.12
CA GLU A 102 -17.44 12.30 2.12
C GLU A 102 -18.83 12.38 2.77
N GLN A 103 -19.20 11.39 3.59
CA GLN A 103 -20.47 11.42 4.33
C GLN A 103 -20.57 12.58 5.34
N LEU A 104 -19.45 12.98 5.96
CA LEU A 104 -19.40 14.17 6.81
C LEU A 104 -19.64 15.44 6.00
N TRP A 105 -18.98 15.56 4.85
CA TRP A 105 -19.13 16.69 3.94
C TRP A 105 -20.56 16.81 3.41
N ASP A 106 -21.17 15.71 2.97
CA ASP A 106 -22.56 15.68 2.49
C ASP A 106 -23.56 16.08 3.56
N ARG A 107 -23.37 15.62 4.81
CA ARG A 107 -24.24 16.04 5.93
C ARG A 107 -24.11 17.53 6.21
N ALA A 108 -22.89 18.05 6.17
CA ALA A 108 -22.61 19.46 6.37
C ALA A 108 -23.25 20.33 5.26
N ALA A 109 -23.12 19.88 4.01
CA ALA A 109 -23.78 20.43 2.83
C ALA A 109 -25.31 20.47 2.98
N MET A 110 -25.91 19.37 3.42
CA MET A 110 -27.36 19.26 3.63
C MET A 110 -27.88 20.15 4.76
N ALA A 111 -27.11 20.31 5.84
CA ALA A 111 -27.44 21.18 6.96
C ALA A 111 -27.49 22.66 6.53
N ALA A 112 -26.50 23.10 5.73
CA ALA A 112 -26.46 24.46 5.19
C ALA A 112 -27.67 24.81 4.31
N ALA A 113 -28.27 23.82 3.64
CA ALA A 113 -29.46 23.99 2.80
C ALA A 113 -30.80 24.10 3.56
N THR A 114 -30.80 24.18 4.90
CA THR A 114 -32.01 24.25 5.73
C THR A 114 -32.23 25.62 6.38
N SER A 115 -32.77 26.60 5.66
CA SER A 115 -33.47 27.71 6.33
C SER A 115 -34.53 28.38 5.46
N THR A 116 -35.79 28.04 5.74
CA THR A 116 -37.03 28.86 5.65
C THR A 116 -38.19 28.00 5.15
N PRO A 117 -39.13 27.59 6.04
CA PRO A 117 -40.35 26.90 5.63
C PRO A 117 -41.13 27.71 4.58
N GLY A 118 -41.37 27.12 3.40
CA GLY A 118 -42.17 27.73 2.33
C GLY A 118 -41.39 28.33 1.16
N THR A 119 -40.06 28.29 1.16
CA THR A 119 -39.23 28.75 0.03
C THR A 119 -38.75 27.55 -0.81
N ILE A 120 -38.77 27.66 -2.14
CA ILE A 120 -38.20 26.63 -3.03
C ILE A 120 -36.70 26.54 -2.73
N ARG A 121 -36.23 25.34 -2.34
CA ARG A 121 -34.81 25.04 -2.12
C ARG A 121 -34.04 25.26 -3.42
N THR A 122 -33.29 26.35 -3.51
CA THR A 122 -32.14 26.42 -4.42
C THR A 122 -30.96 25.76 -3.70
N PRO A 123 -30.28 24.78 -4.34
CA PRO A 123 -29.06 24.22 -3.76
C PRO A 123 -28.10 25.36 -3.47
N PHE A 124 -27.56 25.36 -2.26
CA PHE A 124 -26.59 26.35 -1.84
C PHE A 124 -25.28 26.04 -2.60
N PRO A 125 -24.63 27.02 -3.25
CA PRO A 125 -23.36 26.81 -3.93
C PRO A 125 -22.29 26.42 -2.91
N LEU A 126 -21.81 25.18 -2.99
CA LEU A 126 -20.74 24.69 -2.13
C LEU A 126 -19.44 24.64 -2.92
N PRO A 127 -18.30 24.90 -2.27
CA PRO A 127 -17.02 24.64 -2.88
C PRO A 127 -16.88 23.15 -3.19
N GLN A 128 -16.09 22.85 -4.22
CA GLN A 128 -15.72 21.48 -4.55
C GLN A 128 -14.85 20.90 -3.44
N LEU A 129 -15.09 19.66 -3.03
CA LEU A 129 -14.23 18.98 -2.07
C LEU A 129 -13.07 18.33 -2.82
N GLU A 130 -11.86 18.51 -2.31
CA GLU A 130 -10.68 17.70 -2.63
C GLU A 130 -10.12 17.11 -1.33
N VAL A 131 -9.81 15.81 -1.36
CA VAL A 131 -9.11 15.17 -0.24
C VAL A 131 -7.78 14.62 -0.73
N TRP A 132 -6.72 15.00 -0.04
CA TRP A 132 -5.36 14.59 -0.30
C TRP A 132 -4.83 13.82 0.91
N LEU A 133 -4.33 12.61 0.68
CA LEU A 133 -3.70 11.79 1.71
C LEU A 133 -2.19 11.96 1.67
N HIS A 134 -1.58 11.96 2.85
CA HIS A 134 -0.14 12.04 3.05
C HIS A 134 0.31 10.90 3.98
N PRO A 135 0.43 9.66 3.45
CA PRO A 135 0.88 8.52 4.24
C PRO A 135 2.29 8.75 4.80
N VAL A 136 2.41 8.70 6.13
CA VAL A 136 3.69 8.76 6.82
C VAL A 136 4.35 7.39 6.76
N THR A 137 5.59 7.37 6.28
CA THR A 137 6.44 6.17 6.18
C THR A 137 7.56 6.24 7.21
N PRO A 138 8.10 5.10 7.69
CA PRO A 138 9.27 5.08 8.57
C PRO A 138 10.51 5.79 8.00
N THR A 139 10.64 5.82 6.67
CA THR A 139 11.75 6.48 5.95
C THR A 139 11.56 7.98 5.77
N GLY A 140 10.37 8.51 6.05
CA GLY A 140 10.02 9.90 5.74
C GLY A 140 9.88 10.18 4.24
N SER A 141 9.63 9.15 3.43
CA SER A 141 9.33 9.30 2.00
C SER A 141 8.09 10.19 1.79
N GLU A 142 8.15 11.08 0.80
CA GLU A 142 7.06 11.99 0.46
C GLU A 142 6.00 11.23 -0.37
N ILE A 143 4.97 10.72 0.29
CA ILE A 143 3.84 10.06 -0.38
C ILE A 143 2.65 10.99 -0.34
N THR A 144 2.07 11.28 -1.51
CA THR A 144 0.91 12.17 -1.64
C THR A 144 -0.06 11.63 -2.67
N VAL A 145 -1.35 11.57 -2.35
CA VAL A 145 -2.37 11.14 -3.30
C VAL A 145 -3.66 11.93 -3.17
N ARG A 146 -4.23 12.37 -4.30
CA ARG A 146 -5.60 12.88 -4.36
C ARG A 146 -6.57 11.71 -4.27
N ALA A 147 -7.19 11.55 -3.12
CA ALA A 147 -8.15 10.49 -2.82
C ALA A 147 -9.60 10.90 -3.10
N TYR A 148 -9.88 12.19 -3.30
CA TYR A 148 -11.19 12.66 -3.76
C TYR A 148 -11.08 13.92 -4.62
N PRO A 149 -11.87 14.05 -5.71
CA PRO A 149 -12.72 13.01 -6.28
C PRO A 149 -11.88 11.86 -6.86
N LEU A 150 -12.35 10.61 -6.69
CA LEU A 150 -11.71 9.46 -7.33
C LEU A 150 -12.05 9.44 -8.83
N PRO A 151 -11.10 9.06 -9.71
CA PRO A 151 -11.44 8.79 -11.10
C PRO A 151 -12.46 7.64 -11.17
N GLU A 152 -13.50 7.79 -12.00
CA GLU A 152 -14.66 6.86 -12.09
C GLU A 152 -14.31 5.40 -12.45
N SER A 153 -13.05 5.11 -12.81
CA SER A 153 -12.66 3.87 -13.50
C SER A 153 -11.88 2.84 -12.69
N ARG A 154 -11.62 3.05 -11.39
CA ARG A 154 -10.83 2.09 -10.59
C ARG A 154 -11.39 1.91 -9.18
N ASP A 155 -11.57 0.65 -8.78
CA ASP A 155 -11.84 0.31 -7.38
C ASP A 155 -10.71 0.87 -6.51
N ALA A 156 -11.02 1.44 -5.35
CA ALA A 156 -10.07 2.26 -4.59
C ALA A 156 -8.78 1.51 -4.16
N VAL A 157 -8.82 0.18 -4.11
CA VAL A 157 -7.66 -0.70 -3.84
C VAL A 157 -6.76 -0.88 -5.08
N GLY A 158 -7.31 -0.79 -6.29
CA GLY A 158 -6.59 -0.84 -7.57
C GLY A 158 -6.48 0.53 -8.26
N GLY A 159 -6.68 1.62 -7.51
CA GLY A 159 -6.64 3.00 -7.99
C GLY A 159 -5.44 3.79 -7.46
N PRO A 160 -5.40 5.11 -7.68
CA PRO A 160 -4.30 5.97 -7.24
C PRO A 160 -3.98 5.86 -5.74
N VAL A 161 -5.01 5.67 -4.90
CA VAL A 161 -4.82 5.45 -3.46
C VAL A 161 -4.11 4.12 -3.19
N GLY A 162 -4.57 3.03 -3.79
CA GLY A 162 -3.88 1.73 -3.73
C GLY A 162 -2.41 1.83 -4.18
N ASP A 163 -2.17 2.49 -5.32
CA ASP A 163 -0.83 2.70 -5.87
C ASP A 163 0.05 3.52 -4.91
N ALA A 164 -0.48 4.59 -4.32
CA ALA A 164 0.28 5.40 -3.36
C ALA A 164 0.74 4.60 -2.14
N TYR A 165 -0.13 3.74 -1.58
CA TYR A 165 0.23 2.90 -0.43
C TYR A 165 1.13 1.73 -0.81
N LEU A 166 1.01 1.21 -2.04
CA LEU A 166 1.96 0.27 -2.60
C LEU A 166 3.37 0.87 -2.57
N PHE A 167 3.54 2.09 -3.10
CA PHE A 167 4.86 2.74 -3.13
C PHE A 167 5.32 3.25 -1.76
N ALA A 168 4.40 3.59 -0.85
CA ALA A 168 4.72 3.88 0.55
C ALA A 168 5.36 2.69 1.28
N GLY A 169 5.06 1.46 0.86
CA GLY A 169 5.64 0.23 1.40
C GLY A 169 6.77 -0.35 0.54
N THR A 170 7.22 0.32 -0.52
CA THR A 170 8.25 -0.20 -1.44
C THR A 170 9.62 0.41 -1.11
N PRO A 171 10.62 -0.40 -0.71
CA PRO A 171 11.97 0.10 -0.45
C PRO A 171 12.61 0.77 -1.67
N GLY A 172 13.45 1.78 -1.42
CA GLY A 172 14.07 2.62 -2.44
C GLY A 172 13.21 3.81 -2.89
N VAL A 173 11.88 3.78 -2.69
CA VAL A 173 10.99 4.91 -3.02
C VAL A 173 11.15 6.03 -1.99
N VAL A 174 11.49 7.22 -2.48
CA VAL A 174 11.66 8.43 -1.66
C VAL A 174 10.54 9.44 -1.87
N ARG A 175 9.83 9.38 -3.01
CA ARG A 175 8.66 10.22 -3.30
C ARG A 175 7.70 9.53 -4.24
N ALA A 176 6.41 9.63 -3.99
CA ALA A 176 5.37 9.16 -4.89
C ALA A 176 4.15 10.09 -4.82
N VAL A 177 3.86 10.78 -5.92
CA VAL A 177 2.74 11.72 -6.01
C VAL A 177 1.74 11.25 -7.05
N PHE A 178 0.48 11.12 -6.64
CA PHE A 178 -0.65 10.71 -7.48
C PHE A 178 -1.74 11.78 -7.43
N ASP A 179 -1.84 12.61 -8.46
CA ASP A 179 -2.85 13.69 -8.51
C ASP A 179 -4.18 13.23 -9.13
N GLY A 180 -4.30 11.95 -9.51
CA GLY A 180 -5.47 11.37 -10.16
C GLY A 180 -5.46 11.43 -11.69
N GLU A 181 -4.54 12.19 -12.29
CA GLU A 181 -4.29 12.23 -13.74
C GLU A 181 -2.90 11.68 -14.09
N THR A 182 -1.92 11.97 -13.24
CA THR A 182 -0.52 11.62 -13.39
C THR A 182 0.03 10.95 -12.13
N ALA A 183 1.11 10.22 -12.32
CA ALA A 183 1.90 9.64 -11.24
C ALA A 183 3.37 10.03 -11.41
N ASP A 184 3.98 10.51 -10.33
CA ASP A 184 5.40 10.83 -10.27
C ASP A 184 6.06 10.02 -9.14
N VAL A 185 6.73 8.93 -9.50
CA VAL A 185 7.42 8.03 -8.57
C VAL A 185 8.92 8.21 -8.68
N ARG A 186 9.56 8.48 -7.55
CA ARG A 186 10.99 8.76 -7.41
C ARG A 186 11.68 7.80 -6.48
N VAL A 187 12.87 7.38 -6.88
CA VAL A 187 13.79 6.57 -6.07
C VAL A 187 15.02 7.35 -5.63
N GLY A 188 15.63 6.90 -4.54
CA GLY A 188 16.86 7.49 -4.01
C GLY A 188 18.09 7.17 -4.86
N ASP A 189 18.24 5.92 -5.29
CA ASP A 189 19.37 5.43 -6.09
C ASP A 189 18.92 4.84 -7.44
N ALA A 190 19.79 4.92 -8.45
CA ALA A 190 19.53 4.34 -9.76
C ALA A 190 19.43 2.80 -9.72
N SER A 191 20.02 2.13 -8.73
CA SER A 191 19.88 0.67 -8.53
C SER A 191 18.43 0.25 -8.27
N ASP A 192 17.60 1.13 -7.73
CA ASP A 192 16.20 0.82 -7.38
C ASP A 192 15.24 0.95 -8.55
N LEU A 193 15.66 1.56 -9.67
CA LEU A 193 14.79 1.80 -10.83
C LEU A 193 14.15 0.51 -11.33
N ALA A 194 14.96 -0.55 -11.53
CA ALA A 194 14.46 -1.83 -12.02
C ALA A 194 13.52 -2.51 -11.02
N LYS A 195 13.83 -2.41 -9.73
CA LYS A 195 13.06 -2.97 -8.62
C LYS A 195 11.67 -2.33 -8.53
N VAL A 196 11.62 -1.00 -8.49
CA VAL A 196 10.36 -0.24 -8.40
C VAL A 196 9.54 -0.31 -9.69
N ALA A 197 10.19 -0.36 -10.86
CA ALA A 197 9.49 -0.57 -12.12
C ALA A 197 8.88 -1.99 -12.24
N ASP A 198 9.54 -3.05 -11.75
CA ASP A 198 8.95 -4.40 -11.69
C ASP A 198 7.73 -4.43 -10.75
N VAL A 199 7.80 -3.76 -9.58
CA VAL A 199 6.64 -3.60 -8.67
C VAL A 199 5.47 -2.92 -9.40
N ALA A 200 5.72 -1.79 -10.06
CA ALA A 200 4.70 -1.06 -10.81
C ALA A 200 4.06 -1.93 -11.90
N ALA A 201 4.88 -2.62 -12.69
CA ALA A 201 4.43 -3.47 -13.79
C ALA A 201 3.56 -4.64 -13.30
N VAL A 202 3.96 -5.26 -12.18
CA VAL A 202 3.33 -6.48 -11.66
C VAL A 202 2.02 -6.18 -10.96
N GLN A 203 1.94 -5.05 -10.26
CA GLN A 203 0.73 -4.59 -9.60
C GLN A 203 -0.22 -3.87 -10.57
N GLY A 204 0.23 -3.56 -11.79
CA GLY A 204 -0.54 -2.78 -12.76
C GLY A 204 -0.77 -1.35 -12.31
N ALA A 205 0.18 -0.79 -11.54
CA ALA A 205 0.10 0.57 -11.01
C ALA A 205 0.04 1.58 -12.16
N GLY A 206 -0.65 2.71 -11.94
CA GLY A 206 -0.78 3.81 -12.91
C GLY A 206 0.49 4.63 -13.11
N VAL A 207 1.66 3.99 -13.19
CA VAL A 207 2.98 4.62 -13.31
C VAL A 207 3.61 4.24 -14.65
N ASP A 208 3.96 5.24 -15.46
CA ASP A 208 4.59 5.01 -16.75
C ASP A 208 6.12 4.99 -16.66
N VAL A 209 6.70 5.81 -15.78
CA VAL A 209 8.16 5.99 -15.64
C VAL A 209 8.52 6.17 -14.17
N VAL A 210 9.58 5.50 -13.73
CA VAL A 210 10.23 5.71 -12.44
C VAL A 210 11.51 6.51 -12.67
N ARG A 211 11.78 7.51 -11.83
CA ARG A 211 12.97 8.38 -11.96
C ARG A 211 13.78 8.41 -10.68
N THR A 212 15.05 8.77 -10.75
CA THR A 212 15.79 9.18 -9.56
C THR A 212 15.29 10.55 -9.08
N ILE A 213 15.46 10.83 -7.79
CA ILE A 213 15.04 12.12 -7.21
C ILE A 213 15.78 13.33 -7.80
N ASP A 214 16.98 13.11 -8.35
CA ASP A 214 17.83 14.13 -8.99
C ASP A 214 17.68 14.19 -10.53
N ASP A 215 16.73 13.45 -11.10
CA ASP A 215 16.50 13.33 -12.55
C ASP A 215 17.73 12.83 -13.35
N SER A 216 18.72 12.22 -12.70
CA SER A 216 19.92 11.69 -13.38
C SER A 216 19.68 10.40 -14.16
N ALA A 217 18.66 9.62 -13.79
CA ALA A 217 18.26 8.40 -14.47
C ALA A 217 16.75 8.16 -14.42
N GLU A 218 16.23 7.43 -15.41
CA GLU A 218 14.83 7.00 -15.46
C GLU A 218 14.72 5.62 -16.12
N LEU A 219 13.64 4.92 -15.80
CA LEU A 219 13.25 3.66 -16.41
C LEU A 219 11.75 3.67 -16.69
N ALA A 220 11.36 3.45 -17.94
CA ALA A 220 9.96 3.24 -18.27
C ALA A 220 9.50 1.89 -17.72
N VAL A 221 8.30 1.85 -17.10
CA VAL A 221 7.74 0.62 -16.52
C VAL A 221 7.55 -0.45 -17.60
N ALA A 222 7.22 -0.04 -18.84
CA ALA A 222 7.12 -0.95 -19.99
C ALA A 222 8.46 -1.60 -20.40
N ASP A 223 9.59 -1.00 -20.01
CA ASP A 223 10.93 -1.53 -20.29
C ASP A 223 11.44 -2.45 -19.16
N ALA A 224 10.69 -2.57 -18.05
CA ALA A 224 11.00 -3.54 -17.01
C ALA A 224 10.91 -4.97 -17.59
N PRO A 225 11.90 -5.85 -17.34
CA PRO A 225 11.86 -7.21 -17.86
C PRO A 225 10.60 -7.95 -17.41
N PRO A 226 9.74 -8.43 -18.34
CA PRO A 226 8.49 -9.07 -17.95
C PRO A 226 8.75 -10.33 -17.13
N ARG A 227 7.86 -10.61 -16.18
CA ARG A 227 7.89 -11.89 -15.46
C ARG A 227 7.63 -13.03 -16.45
N PRO A 228 8.55 -13.99 -16.60
CA PRO A 228 8.35 -15.12 -17.50
C PRO A 228 7.15 -15.94 -17.02
N PRO A 229 6.37 -16.51 -17.94
CA PRO A 229 5.21 -17.30 -17.57
C PRO A 229 5.66 -18.55 -16.82
N TYR A 230 5.04 -18.79 -15.66
CA TYR A 230 5.17 -20.05 -14.96
C TYR A 230 4.44 -21.16 -15.73
N THR A 231 5.15 -22.25 -15.99
CA THR A 231 4.58 -23.46 -16.59
C THR A 231 4.65 -24.59 -15.57
N PRO A 232 3.52 -25.01 -14.97
CA PRO A 232 3.51 -26.16 -14.08
C PRO A 232 4.10 -27.38 -14.78
N SER A 233 5.07 -28.03 -14.15
CA SER A 233 5.64 -29.28 -14.65
C SER A 233 5.17 -30.46 -13.83
N ALA A 234 4.62 -31.47 -14.50
CA ALA A 234 4.40 -32.79 -13.91
C ALA A 234 5.66 -33.68 -13.97
N ASP A 235 6.60 -33.34 -14.86
CA ASP A 235 7.80 -34.13 -15.13
C ASP A 235 9.03 -33.44 -14.54
N TRP A 236 9.54 -33.98 -13.45
CA TRP A 236 10.73 -33.50 -12.75
C TRP A 236 11.91 -34.46 -13.00
N PRO A 237 12.91 -34.07 -13.82
CA PRO A 237 14.03 -34.95 -14.14
C PRO A 237 14.83 -35.31 -12.89
N ALA A 238 15.18 -36.59 -12.75
CA ALA A 238 16.13 -37.07 -11.75
C ALA A 238 17.54 -37.19 -12.37
N ASP A 239 18.06 -36.09 -12.91
CA ASP A 239 19.40 -36.05 -13.53
C ASP A 239 20.45 -35.48 -12.54
N PRO A 240 21.28 -36.33 -11.92
CA PRO A 240 22.32 -35.86 -11.01
C PRO A 240 23.45 -35.08 -11.72
N SER A 241 23.52 -35.15 -13.05
CA SER A 241 24.52 -34.46 -13.87
C SER A 241 24.02 -33.16 -14.50
N ALA A 242 22.75 -32.79 -14.26
CA ALA A 242 22.23 -31.49 -14.70
C ALA A 242 23.11 -30.35 -14.16
N PRO A 243 23.45 -29.34 -14.96
CA PRO A 243 24.26 -28.21 -14.49
C PRO A 243 23.51 -27.39 -13.44
N GLU A 244 24.24 -26.67 -12.59
CA GLU A 244 23.64 -25.62 -11.76
C GLU A 244 22.94 -24.57 -12.63
N CYS A 245 21.86 -23.99 -12.13
CA CYS A 245 21.20 -22.88 -12.81
C CYS A 245 22.14 -21.67 -12.92
N ASP A 246 22.24 -21.13 -14.14
CA ASP A 246 22.85 -19.81 -14.35
C ASP A 246 21.99 -18.78 -13.62
N PRO A 247 22.55 -17.93 -12.75
CA PRO A 247 21.79 -16.86 -12.09
C PRO A 247 21.02 -15.97 -13.07
N ALA A 248 21.53 -15.73 -14.28
CA ALA A 248 20.81 -14.95 -15.30
C ALA A 248 19.63 -15.72 -15.92
N GLY A 249 19.65 -17.05 -15.83
CA GLY A 249 18.59 -17.97 -16.27
C GLY A 249 17.66 -18.42 -15.15
N LEU A 250 17.75 -17.80 -13.96
CA LEU A 250 16.93 -18.13 -12.80
C LEU A 250 16.25 -16.88 -12.27
N ARG A 251 14.92 -16.86 -12.27
CA ARG A 251 14.14 -15.80 -11.64
C ARG A 251 13.78 -16.20 -10.22
N LEU A 252 14.21 -15.41 -9.25
CA LEU A 252 13.79 -15.52 -7.86
C LEU A 252 12.58 -14.62 -7.61
N GLU A 253 11.62 -15.09 -6.81
CA GLU A 253 10.38 -14.34 -6.56
C GLU A 253 9.72 -14.75 -5.23
N ILE A 254 8.88 -13.84 -4.70
CA ILE A 254 7.89 -14.18 -3.67
C ILE A 254 6.61 -14.61 -4.40
N THR A 255 6.11 -15.78 -4.05
CA THR A 255 4.99 -16.45 -4.74
C THR A 255 3.72 -16.49 -3.91
N GLY A 256 3.83 -16.22 -2.61
CA GLY A 256 2.72 -16.34 -1.68
C GLY A 256 3.12 -15.99 -0.25
N SER A 257 2.11 -15.80 0.60
CA SER A 257 2.22 -15.95 2.05
C SER A 257 0.96 -16.63 2.59
N ASP A 258 1.07 -17.22 3.77
CA ASP A 258 -0.07 -17.78 4.50
C ASP A 258 0.12 -17.57 6.00
N ALA A 259 -0.97 -17.63 6.74
CA ALA A 259 -1.06 -17.38 8.15
C ALA A 259 -2.08 -18.32 8.79
N ALA A 260 -1.61 -19.39 9.44
CA ALA A 260 -2.48 -20.42 10.00
C ALA A 260 -1.98 -20.90 11.37
N LEU A 261 -2.91 -21.08 12.31
CA LEU A 261 -2.69 -21.72 13.63
C LEU A 261 -1.53 -21.13 14.46
N GLY A 262 -1.21 -19.85 14.28
CA GLY A 262 -0.11 -19.17 14.99
C GLY A 262 1.21 -19.15 14.24
N SER A 263 1.34 -19.94 13.18
CA SER A 263 2.43 -19.87 12.22
C SER A 263 2.12 -18.90 11.08
N ARG A 264 3.19 -18.46 10.44
CA ARG A 264 3.21 -17.63 9.24
C ARG A 264 4.17 -18.26 8.24
N TYR A 265 3.85 -18.11 6.97
CA TYR A 265 4.58 -18.72 5.87
C TYR A 265 4.80 -17.68 4.77
N LEU A 266 5.98 -17.70 4.16
CA LEU A 266 6.31 -16.97 2.95
C LEU A 266 6.82 -18.00 1.93
N PHE A 267 6.21 -18.02 0.76
CA PHE A 267 6.53 -18.96 -0.30
C PHE A 267 7.50 -18.30 -1.29
N LEU A 268 8.68 -18.88 -1.43
CA LEU A 268 9.74 -18.42 -2.32
C LEU A 268 9.79 -19.29 -3.57
N GLY A 269 9.98 -18.67 -4.73
CA GLY A 269 10.06 -19.32 -6.02
C GLY A 269 11.42 -19.12 -6.69
N ALA A 270 11.87 -20.16 -7.40
CA ALA A 270 13.01 -20.12 -8.31
C ALA A 270 12.59 -20.71 -9.67
N THR A 271 12.30 -19.86 -10.64
CA THR A 271 11.80 -20.24 -11.97
C THR A 271 12.95 -20.29 -12.98
N ASN A 272 13.14 -21.43 -13.64
CA ASN A 272 14.13 -21.57 -14.71
C ASN A 272 13.62 -20.86 -15.97
N THR A 273 14.25 -19.74 -16.32
CA THR A 273 13.92 -18.93 -17.50
C THR A 273 14.77 -19.31 -18.72
N GLY A 274 15.75 -20.18 -18.52
CA GLY A 274 16.62 -20.70 -19.56
C GLY A 274 15.95 -21.77 -20.45
N PRO A 275 16.57 -22.09 -21.59
CA PRO A 275 16.01 -23.02 -22.57
C PRO A 275 16.27 -24.50 -22.24
N ALA A 276 17.06 -24.81 -21.22
CA ALA A 276 17.46 -26.17 -20.85
C ALA A 276 17.26 -26.42 -19.34
N PRO A 277 17.04 -27.69 -18.91
CA PRO A 277 16.98 -28.01 -17.49
C PRO A 277 18.28 -27.62 -16.77
N CYS A 278 18.13 -27.09 -15.57
CA CYS A 278 19.22 -26.79 -14.65
C CYS A 278 18.83 -27.21 -13.24
N ALA A 279 19.74 -27.12 -12.27
CA ALA A 279 19.45 -27.53 -10.90
C ALA A 279 19.72 -26.44 -9.88
N VAL A 280 18.94 -26.50 -8.80
CA VAL A 280 19.22 -25.84 -7.51
C VAL A 280 19.40 -26.91 -6.44
N GLN A 281 20.11 -26.59 -5.37
CA GLN A 281 20.42 -27.57 -4.33
C GLN A 281 20.39 -26.97 -2.93
N GLY A 282 19.80 -27.72 -1.99
CA GLY A 282 19.79 -27.33 -0.59
C GLY A 282 18.76 -26.24 -0.32
N HIS A 283 19.17 -25.20 0.42
CA HIS A 283 18.31 -24.13 0.90
C HIS A 283 18.62 -22.83 0.17
N PRO A 284 17.63 -21.94 -0.05
CA PRO A 284 17.94 -20.56 -0.35
C PRO A 284 18.75 -19.91 0.77
N ASP A 285 19.55 -18.93 0.41
CA ASP A 285 20.16 -18.00 1.35
C ASP A 285 19.35 -16.71 1.32
N LEU A 286 19.03 -16.17 2.49
CA LEU A 286 18.17 -14.99 2.57
C LEU A 286 18.48 -14.10 3.77
N THR A 287 18.29 -12.81 3.55
CA THR A 287 18.23 -11.81 4.62
C THR A 287 16.99 -10.95 4.46
N PHE A 288 16.64 -10.23 5.53
CA PHE A 288 15.46 -9.36 5.56
C PHE A 288 15.92 -7.93 5.76
N ARG A 289 15.18 -6.98 5.20
CA ARG A 289 15.47 -5.55 5.31
C ARG A 289 14.25 -4.74 5.70
N THR A 290 14.50 -3.62 6.38
CA THR A 290 13.51 -2.60 6.67
C THR A 290 13.11 -1.83 5.41
N LEU A 291 12.13 -0.93 5.52
CA LEU A 291 11.75 -0.03 4.43
C LEU A 291 12.92 0.89 4.01
N ALA A 292 13.80 1.22 4.95
CA ALA A 292 15.03 1.99 4.73
C ALA A 292 16.18 1.16 4.16
N GLU A 293 15.92 -0.09 3.76
CA GLU A 293 16.89 -1.05 3.20
C GLU A 293 17.99 -1.45 4.19
N GLU A 294 17.78 -1.19 5.48
CA GLU A 294 18.70 -1.61 6.53
C GLU A 294 18.51 -3.11 6.82
N PRO A 295 19.60 -3.90 6.92
CA PRO A 295 19.50 -5.33 7.17
C PRO A 295 19.03 -5.61 8.60
N LEU A 296 18.08 -6.52 8.73
CA LEU A 296 17.63 -7.04 10.01
C LEU A 296 18.50 -8.23 10.47
N THR A 297 18.78 -8.28 11.77
CA THR A 297 19.48 -9.39 12.43
C THR A 297 18.51 -10.54 12.70
N VAL A 298 18.19 -11.30 11.66
CA VAL A 298 17.31 -12.47 11.73
C VAL A 298 18.11 -13.76 11.58
N THR A 299 17.83 -14.75 12.44
CA THR A 299 18.44 -16.07 12.33
C THR A 299 17.63 -16.95 11.39
N ALA A 300 18.17 -17.25 10.21
CA ALA A 300 17.61 -18.24 9.30
C ALA A 300 18.13 -19.65 9.61
N VAL A 301 17.25 -20.53 10.09
CA VAL A 301 17.56 -21.92 10.43
C VAL A 301 17.13 -22.83 9.28
N PRO A 302 18.06 -23.54 8.62
CA PRO A 302 17.68 -24.49 7.58
C PRO A 302 16.96 -25.69 8.18
N ALA A 303 15.83 -26.07 7.58
CA ALA A 303 15.13 -27.29 7.93
C ALA A 303 15.97 -28.53 7.58
N PRO A 304 15.66 -29.70 8.17
CA PRO A 304 16.33 -30.93 7.77
C PRO A 304 16.01 -31.31 6.32
N GLY A 305 17.03 -31.32 5.46
CA GLY A 305 16.87 -31.67 4.05
C GLY A 305 18.01 -31.09 3.22
N ALA A 306 18.35 -31.72 2.11
CA ALA A 306 19.27 -31.14 1.11
C ALA A 306 19.01 -31.80 -0.24
N ALA A 307 17.82 -31.56 -0.79
CA ALA A 307 17.45 -32.09 -2.09
C ALA A 307 18.12 -31.27 -3.20
N ARG A 308 18.61 -31.96 -4.23
CA ARG A 308 18.88 -31.37 -5.54
C ARG A 308 17.59 -31.42 -6.34
N VAL A 309 17.17 -30.29 -6.89
CA VAL A 309 15.98 -30.18 -7.73
C VAL A 309 16.42 -29.77 -9.12
N VAL A 310 16.19 -30.62 -10.12
CA VAL A 310 16.38 -30.27 -11.53
C VAL A 310 15.10 -29.60 -12.02
N ILE A 311 15.19 -28.32 -12.37
CA ILE A 311 14.10 -27.46 -12.81
C ILE A 311 14.03 -27.48 -14.35
N PRO A 312 12.98 -28.05 -14.96
CA PRO A 312 12.73 -27.90 -16.40
C PRO A 312 12.60 -26.43 -16.84
N PRO A 313 12.83 -26.12 -18.13
CA PRO A 313 12.52 -24.80 -18.68
C PRO A 313 11.07 -24.36 -18.35
N GLY A 314 10.92 -23.15 -17.81
CA GLY A 314 9.64 -22.56 -17.41
C GLY A 314 9.03 -23.11 -16.11
N ALA A 315 9.60 -24.17 -15.54
CA ALA A 315 9.16 -24.72 -14.26
C ALA A 315 9.78 -23.95 -13.08
N ARG A 316 9.23 -24.17 -11.89
CA ARG A 316 9.61 -23.45 -10.66
C ARG A 316 9.90 -24.41 -9.52
N ALA A 317 11.04 -24.25 -8.85
CA ALA A 317 11.28 -24.83 -7.53
C ALA A 317 10.76 -23.88 -6.45
N MET A 318 10.30 -24.43 -5.34
CA MET A 318 9.68 -23.72 -4.23
C MET A 318 10.43 -23.99 -2.94
N ALA A 319 10.53 -22.98 -2.08
CA ALA A 319 10.97 -23.10 -0.69
C ALA A 319 10.01 -22.29 0.19
N VAL A 320 9.95 -22.62 1.47
CA VAL A 320 9.07 -21.96 2.44
C VAL A 320 9.91 -21.38 3.55
N VAL A 321 9.62 -20.13 3.90
CA VAL A 321 10.07 -19.51 5.15
C VAL A 321 8.91 -19.59 6.13
N GLU A 322 9.12 -20.24 7.28
CA GLU A 322 8.17 -20.34 8.37
C GLU A 322 8.65 -19.54 9.58
N TRP A 323 7.74 -18.81 10.22
CA TRP A 323 7.98 -18.16 11.49
C TRP A 323 6.72 -18.13 12.35
N ASN A 324 6.90 -17.87 13.65
CA ASN A 324 5.79 -17.53 14.53
C ASN A 324 5.62 -16.01 14.56
N ALA A 325 4.39 -15.53 14.70
CA ALA A 325 4.11 -14.10 14.78
C ALA A 325 5.01 -13.43 15.85
N MET A 326 5.77 -12.41 15.44
CA MET A 326 6.70 -11.69 16.32
C MET A 326 6.03 -10.40 16.84
N PRO A 327 6.43 -9.89 18.02
CA PRO A 327 5.86 -8.65 18.53
C PRO A 327 6.28 -7.45 17.67
N THR A 328 5.30 -6.78 17.07
CA THR A 328 5.49 -5.61 16.19
C THR A 328 4.98 -4.29 16.79
N ALA A 329 4.36 -4.35 17.98
CA ALA A 329 3.83 -3.15 18.62
C ALA A 329 4.94 -2.11 18.82
N ASP A 330 4.72 -0.91 18.27
CA ASP A 330 5.67 0.22 18.30
C ASP A 330 7.05 -0.08 17.70
N ASN A 331 7.15 -1.11 16.85
CA ASN A 331 8.40 -1.46 16.16
C ASN A 331 8.37 -0.94 14.70
N PRO A 332 9.15 0.10 14.36
CA PRO A 332 9.23 0.59 12.99
C PRO A 332 10.04 -0.34 12.07
N ASP A 333 10.84 -1.24 12.64
CA ASP A 333 11.79 -2.09 11.94
C ASP A 333 11.14 -3.42 11.53
N LEU A 334 10.04 -3.33 10.79
CA LEU A 334 9.39 -4.47 10.14
C LEU A 334 10.17 -4.88 8.89
N THR A 335 9.95 -6.11 8.44
CA THR A 335 10.49 -6.58 7.15
C THR A 335 9.65 -6.02 6.00
N TYR A 336 10.28 -5.33 5.06
CA TYR A 336 9.66 -4.82 3.82
C TYR A 336 10.26 -5.45 2.55
N GLU A 337 11.44 -6.05 2.66
CA GLU A 337 12.15 -6.69 1.55
C GLU A 337 12.85 -7.97 2.01
N VAL A 338 12.85 -8.97 1.12
CA VAL A 338 13.67 -10.17 1.23
C VAL A 338 14.79 -10.08 0.21
N VAL A 339 16.03 -10.23 0.67
CA VAL A 339 17.20 -10.37 -0.22
C VAL A 339 17.44 -11.86 -0.37
N LEU A 340 17.13 -12.42 -1.55
CA LEU A 340 17.08 -13.86 -1.78
C LEU A 340 18.16 -14.31 -2.76
N ALA A 341 18.91 -15.34 -2.41
CA ALA A 341 19.81 -16.06 -3.31
C ALA A 341 19.43 -17.54 -3.40
N ALA A 342 19.66 -18.16 -4.56
CA ALA A 342 19.31 -19.56 -4.81
C ALA A 342 20.09 -20.55 -3.92
N ALA A 343 21.28 -20.15 -3.46
CA ALA A 343 22.13 -20.90 -2.55
C ALA A 343 23.10 -19.93 -1.83
N PRO A 344 23.70 -20.34 -0.70
CA PRO A 344 24.70 -19.52 0.00
C PRO A 344 25.85 -19.07 -0.90
N GLY A 345 26.09 -17.76 -0.93
CA GLY A 345 27.14 -17.13 -1.75
C GLY A 345 26.81 -16.98 -3.25
N ALA A 346 25.63 -17.38 -3.70
CA ALA A 346 25.13 -17.06 -5.03
C ALA A 346 24.71 -15.58 -5.12
N PRO A 347 24.57 -15.00 -6.34
CA PRO A 347 24.00 -13.67 -6.48
C PRO A 347 22.61 -13.57 -5.85
N ALA A 348 22.40 -12.51 -5.07
CA ALA A 348 21.13 -12.22 -4.44
C ALA A 348 20.25 -11.31 -5.30
N THR A 349 18.95 -11.45 -5.15
CA THR A 349 17.91 -10.62 -5.73
C THR A 349 17.15 -9.91 -4.62
N GLU A 350 16.94 -8.61 -4.77
CA GLU A 350 16.11 -7.81 -3.87
C GLU A 350 14.65 -8.00 -4.24
N LEU A 351 13.84 -8.47 -3.29
CA LEU A 351 12.43 -8.77 -3.49
C LEU A 351 11.61 -7.97 -2.47
N PRO A 352 11.17 -6.74 -2.83
CA PRO A 352 10.16 -6.02 -2.05
C PRO A 352 8.93 -6.91 -1.85
N LEU A 353 8.31 -6.86 -0.68
CA LEU A 353 7.05 -7.58 -0.47
C LEU A 353 5.94 -7.06 -1.39
N THR A 354 6.03 -5.78 -1.76
CA THR A 354 5.17 -5.14 -2.77
C THR A 354 5.36 -5.69 -4.18
N SER A 355 6.42 -6.46 -4.43
CA SER A 355 6.60 -7.19 -5.70
C SER A 355 5.73 -8.45 -5.78
N TRP A 356 5.06 -8.85 -4.71
CA TRP A 356 4.14 -9.97 -4.71
C TRP A 356 2.71 -9.50 -5.00
N ALA A 357 2.14 -9.96 -6.12
CA ALA A 357 0.75 -9.72 -6.50
C ALA A 357 -0.08 -11.00 -6.38
N VAL A 358 -1.22 -10.90 -5.72
CA VAL A 358 -2.25 -11.94 -5.72
C VAL A 358 -3.53 -11.32 -6.24
N GLU A 359 -4.09 -11.95 -7.27
CA GLU A 359 -5.36 -11.51 -7.83
C GLU A 359 -6.45 -11.47 -6.75
N GLY A 360 -7.09 -10.32 -6.58
CA GLY A 360 -8.17 -10.12 -5.61
C GLY A 360 -7.73 -9.80 -4.18
N TYR A 361 -6.43 -9.64 -3.92
CA TYR A 361 -5.90 -9.17 -2.64
C TYR A 361 -5.09 -7.89 -2.83
N GLY A 362 -5.14 -7.01 -1.83
CA GLY A 362 -4.28 -5.82 -1.80
C GLY A 362 -2.80 -6.21 -1.63
N PRO A 363 -1.86 -5.29 -1.94
CA PRO A 363 -0.44 -5.57 -1.84
C PRO A 363 -0.05 -5.82 -0.38
N HIS A 364 0.81 -6.81 -0.17
CA HIS A 364 1.47 -7.02 1.10
C HIS A 364 2.69 -6.11 1.19
N THR A 365 2.71 -5.22 2.17
CA THR A 365 3.79 -4.23 2.30
C THR A 365 4.83 -4.62 3.34
N ASN A 366 4.46 -5.42 4.35
CA ASN A 366 5.38 -5.83 5.40
C ASN A 366 5.11 -7.26 5.93
N LEU A 367 6.10 -7.83 6.62
CA LEU A 367 5.99 -9.01 7.45
C LEU A 367 6.33 -8.67 8.90
N ASP A 368 5.72 -9.39 9.83
CA ASP A 368 6.04 -9.36 11.26
C ASP A 368 7.30 -10.17 11.59
N ILE A 369 8.33 -10.05 10.75
CA ILE A 369 9.70 -10.52 11.00
C ILE A 369 10.53 -9.30 11.37
N VAL A 370 11.17 -9.35 12.53
CA VAL A 370 11.88 -8.20 13.13
C VAL A 370 13.27 -8.62 13.61
N ASP A 371 14.07 -7.64 14.02
CA ASP A 371 15.38 -7.84 14.62
C ASP A 371 15.38 -8.82 15.81
N GLY A 372 16.36 -9.73 15.82
CA GLY A 372 16.47 -10.82 16.78
C GLY A 372 15.50 -11.98 16.53
N GLY A 373 14.69 -11.91 15.47
CA GLY A 373 13.79 -12.97 15.05
C GLY A 373 14.50 -14.25 14.60
N GLU A 374 13.77 -15.35 14.60
CA GLU A 374 14.19 -16.63 14.04
C GLU A 374 13.15 -17.09 13.01
N VAL A 375 13.64 -17.58 11.87
CA VAL A 375 12.81 -18.18 10.82
C VAL A 375 13.37 -19.56 10.47
N THR A 376 12.49 -20.48 10.11
CA THR A 376 12.88 -21.77 9.51
C THR A 376 12.76 -21.69 8.00
N VAL A 377 13.75 -22.18 7.27
CA VAL A 377 13.78 -22.15 5.80
C VAL A 377 13.84 -23.58 5.28
N THR A 378 12.92 -24.00 4.42
CA THR A 378 12.94 -25.34 3.82
C THR A 378 13.93 -25.42 2.66
N GLU A 379 14.35 -26.63 2.31
CA GLU A 379 15.07 -26.87 1.08
C GLU A 379 14.19 -26.59 -0.15
N TRP A 380 14.82 -26.41 -1.30
CA TRP A 380 14.13 -26.36 -2.58
C TRP A 380 13.40 -27.68 -2.86
N ARG A 381 12.13 -27.59 -3.27
CA ARG A 381 11.31 -28.70 -3.73
C ARG A 381 10.65 -28.38 -5.08
N PRO A 382 10.29 -29.39 -5.90
CA PRO A 382 9.35 -29.20 -7.00
C PRO A 382 8.10 -28.42 -6.59
N ASP A 383 7.64 -27.46 -7.40
CA ASP A 383 6.34 -26.83 -7.16
C ASP A 383 5.22 -27.90 -7.21
N GLY A 384 4.27 -27.81 -6.26
CA GLY A 384 3.25 -28.81 -6.01
C GLY A 384 3.67 -29.99 -5.13
N ALA A 385 4.94 -30.09 -4.72
CA ALA A 385 5.36 -31.05 -3.70
C ALA A 385 4.81 -30.66 -2.31
N PRO A 386 4.50 -31.62 -1.43
CA PRO A 386 4.12 -31.33 -0.05
C PRO A 386 5.30 -30.73 0.73
N PHE A 387 5.01 -29.86 1.70
CA PHE A 387 5.99 -29.28 2.63
C PHE A 387 5.97 -30.00 3.98
#